data_AF-A0A929F6P8-F1
#
_entry.id   AF-A0A929F6P8-F1
#
_cell.length_a   1.000
_cell.length_b   1.000
_cell.length_c   1.000
_cell.angle_alpha   90.00
_cell.angle_beta   90.00
_cell.angle_gamma   90.00
#
_symmetry.space_group_name_H-M   'P 1'
#
loop_
_entity.id
_entity.type
_entity.pdbx_description
1 polymer ?
#
loop_
_entity_poly.entity_id
_entity_poly.type
_entity_poly.pdbx_seq_one_letter_code
_entity_poly.pdbx_strand_id
1 'polypeptide(L)'
;MESPTRGTDSRIYFSIPLNPNLMHDPSVNALDLLFDPSAISGLNTVATPDFIKTVLPPKNRPQLTIDGDIDSPKSLTGGSQDHDNVSDDDIIGISGTTGIKALDVKDDVSLICIPGKIGEAKPKDIMEGGMAYCENRSLQDCFFIADMPKECLTPTEAKDFVKNDLTKKSDFGAIYYPWIKVTDPIGTSENVKEIPPSGLVAGMYARIDSTRGVWKAPAGTESNLSGALALSYKTTDTEHDILNPFGINCVRQFPGSGIVIWGSRTLGLKSKPEWKYIPVRRMAIFLRVSIYNGIQWAVFEPNDE
;
A
#
# COMPACT_ATOMS: atom_id res chain seq x y z
N MET A 1 19.38 -19.83 25.82
CA MET A 1 17.99 -19.49 25.49
C MET A 1 18.04 -18.49 24.36
N GLU A 2 17.45 -18.86 23.23
CA GLU A 2 17.69 -18.30 21.91
C GLU A 2 17.27 -16.82 21.78
N SER A 3 18.11 -16.08 21.07
CA SER A 3 17.93 -14.70 20.64
C SER A 3 16.96 -14.66 19.44
N PRO A 4 15.95 -13.78 19.43
CA PRO A 4 15.20 -13.52 18.21
C PRO A 4 15.90 -12.41 17.42
N THR A 5 16.76 -12.80 16.48
CA THR A 5 17.13 -11.94 15.35
C THR A 5 15.89 -11.72 14.48
N ARG A 6 15.35 -10.50 14.43
CA ARG A 6 14.19 -10.16 13.60
C ARG A 6 14.64 -9.36 12.37
N GLY A 7 14.30 -9.88 11.19
CA GLY A 7 14.73 -9.45 9.88
C GLY A 7 14.16 -8.11 9.40
N THR A 8 14.86 -7.57 8.41
CA THR A 8 14.75 -6.26 7.75
C THR A 8 13.59 -6.13 6.76
N ASP A 9 12.42 -6.70 7.05
CA ASP A 9 11.32 -6.73 6.07
C ASP A 9 10.42 -5.50 6.18
N SER A 10 10.55 -4.60 5.20
CA SER A 10 9.53 -3.58 4.90
C SER A 10 8.26 -4.29 4.43
N ARG A 11 7.24 -4.34 5.31
CA ARG A 11 5.93 -4.92 5.00
C ARG A 11 5.04 -3.91 4.29
N ILE A 12 4.53 -4.30 3.13
CA ILE A 12 3.51 -3.55 2.38
C ILE A 12 2.15 -4.10 2.80
N TYR A 13 1.30 -3.25 3.37
CA TYR A 13 -0.07 -3.62 3.71
C TYR A 13 -0.96 -3.52 2.47
N PHE A 14 -1.28 -4.67 1.86
CA PHE A 14 -2.44 -4.82 0.99
C PHE A 14 -3.54 -5.53 1.77
N SER A 15 -4.71 -4.89 1.90
CA SER A 15 -5.88 -5.52 2.51
C SER A 15 -6.48 -6.55 1.54
N ILE A 16 -6.00 -7.79 1.61
CA ILE A 16 -6.75 -8.98 1.20
C ILE A 16 -6.49 -10.07 2.25
N PRO A 17 -7.49 -10.62 2.94
CA PRO A 17 -7.27 -11.64 3.94
C PRO A 17 -6.95 -12.98 3.25
N LEU A 18 -5.73 -13.48 3.41
CA LEU A 18 -5.36 -14.85 3.06
C LEU A 18 -5.07 -15.65 4.34
N ASN A 19 -5.56 -16.89 4.35
CA ASN A 19 -5.52 -17.83 5.47
C ASN A 19 -4.08 -18.31 5.74
N PRO A 20 -3.55 -18.18 6.97
CA PRO A 20 -2.15 -18.47 7.31
C PRO A 20 -1.75 -19.96 7.40
N ASN A 21 -2.60 -20.92 7.02
CA ASN A 21 -2.34 -22.36 7.23
C ASN A 21 -1.94 -23.18 5.98
N LEU A 22 -1.58 -22.55 4.85
CA LEU A 22 -1.08 -23.29 3.69
C LEU A 22 0.44 -23.48 3.79
N MET A 23 0.87 -24.64 4.31
CA MET A 23 2.26 -25.10 4.18
C MET A 23 2.60 -25.45 2.73
N HIS A 24 3.81 -25.07 2.32
CA HIS A 24 4.34 -25.14 0.97
C HIS A 24 4.93 -26.54 0.70
N ASP A 25 4.29 -27.36 -0.11
CA ASP A 25 4.95 -28.52 -0.77
C ASP A 25 5.62 -28.01 -2.05
N PRO A 26 6.94 -28.14 -2.21
CA PRO A 26 7.67 -27.60 -3.36
C PRO A 26 7.55 -28.44 -4.65
N SER A 27 6.77 -29.53 -4.66
CA SER A 27 6.62 -30.41 -5.83
C SER A 27 5.30 -30.25 -6.61
N VAL A 28 4.42 -29.34 -6.20
CA VAL A 28 3.08 -29.17 -6.81
C VAL A 28 2.75 -27.71 -7.06
N ASN A 29 2.28 -27.40 -8.27
CA ASN A 29 1.79 -26.07 -8.63
C ASN A 29 0.44 -25.85 -7.95
N ALA A 30 0.38 -24.91 -7.00
CA ALA A 30 -0.79 -24.71 -6.13
C ALA A 30 -2.09 -24.30 -6.88
N LEU A 31 -1.98 -23.89 -8.14
CA LEU A 31 -3.11 -23.54 -9.00
C LEU A 31 -3.79 -24.76 -9.66
N ASP A 32 -3.07 -25.87 -9.88
CA ASP A 32 -3.63 -27.06 -10.53
C ASP A 32 -4.45 -27.94 -9.57
N LEU A 33 -4.20 -27.85 -8.25
CA LEU A 33 -4.97 -28.58 -7.22
C LEU A 33 -6.34 -27.97 -6.92
N LEU A 34 -6.59 -26.72 -7.34
CA LEU A 34 -7.87 -26.03 -7.12
C LEU A 34 -8.93 -26.43 -8.15
N PHE A 35 -8.55 -27.08 -9.25
CA PHE A 35 -9.45 -27.39 -10.36
C PHE A 35 -9.36 -28.82 -10.89
N ASP A 36 -8.60 -29.73 -10.25
CA ASP A 36 -8.57 -31.15 -10.63
C ASP A 36 -9.84 -31.88 -10.15
N PRO A 37 -10.76 -32.26 -11.07
CA PRO A 37 -12.00 -32.95 -10.71
C PRO A 37 -11.77 -34.39 -10.23
N SER A 38 -10.59 -34.96 -10.48
CA SER A 38 -10.25 -36.33 -10.11
C SER A 38 -9.78 -36.49 -8.65
N ALA A 39 -9.46 -35.37 -7.98
CA ALA A 39 -9.15 -35.33 -6.55
C ALA A 39 -10.40 -35.14 -5.64
N ILE A 40 -11.57 -34.85 -6.23
CA ILE A 40 -12.84 -34.69 -5.50
C ILE A 40 -13.63 -36.00 -5.60
N SER A 41 -13.21 -36.99 -4.81
CA SER A 41 -13.93 -38.24 -4.59
C SER A 41 -14.14 -38.42 -3.09
N GLY A 42 -15.33 -38.10 -2.57
CA GLY A 42 -15.69 -38.50 -1.20
C GLY A 42 -16.63 -37.62 -0.38
N LEU A 43 -17.18 -36.51 -0.88
CA LEU A 43 -18.15 -35.70 -0.12
C LEU A 43 -19.59 -36.21 -0.27
N ASN A 44 -19.81 -37.42 0.21
CA ASN A 44 -21.13 -37.95 0.59
C ASN A 44 -21.03 -38.51 2.01
N THR A 45 -20.83 -37.64 3.01
CA THR A 45 -21.21 -37.86 4.43
C THR A 45 -20.90 -36.59 5.21
N VAL A 46 -21.95 -35.95 5.70
CA VAL A 46 -21.90 -34.90 6.72
C VAL A 46 -21.37 -35.53 8.01
N ALA A 47 -20.17 -35.14 8.44
CA ALA A 47 -19.63 -35.52 9.75
C ALA A 47 -20.30 -34.68 10.84
N THR A 48 -20.97 -35.35 11.76
CA THR A 48 -21.54 -34.80 13.01
C THR A 48 -20.44 -34.20 13.90
N PRO A 49 -20.72 -33.14 14.69
CA PRO A 49 -19.72 -32.51 15.53
C PRO A 49 -19.41 -33.35 16.79
N ASP A 50 -18.12 -33.48 17.08
CA ASP A 50 -17.59 -33.98 18.35
C ASP A 50 -18.11 -33.19 19.56
N PHE A 51 -18.30 -33.89 20.68
CA PHE A 51 -18.81 -33.37 21.95
C PHE A 51 -18.02 -32.14 22.46
N ILE A 52 -18.57 -30.94 22.24
CA ILE A 52 -18.11 -29.69 22.87
C ILE A 52 -18.93 -29.45 24.15
N LYS A 53 -18.20 -29.21 25.26
CA LYS A 53 -18.72 -28.78 26.57
C LYS A 53 -19.89 -27.80 26.46
N THR A 54 -21.07 -28.25 26.87
CA THR A 54 -22.27 -27.42 27.02
C THR A 54 -22.20 -26.60 28.32
N VAL A 55 -21.37 -25.56 28.36
CA VAL A 55 -21.72 -24.40 29.19
C VAL A 55 -22.59 -23.54 28.31
N LEU A 56 -23.90 -23.56 28.56
CA LEU A 56 -24.84 -22.74 27.81
C LEU A 56 -24.40 -21.26 27.91
N PRO A 57 -24.26 -20.55 26.78
CA PRO A 57 -23.98 -19.12 26.82
C PRO A 57 -25.08 -18.38 27.61
N PRO A 58 -24.78 -17.23 28.24
CA PRO A 58 -25.73 -16.49 29.06
C PRO A 58 -27.03 -16.22 28.27
N LYS A 59 -28.17 -16.43 28.94
CA LYS A 59 -29.55 -16.34 28.39
C LYS A 59 -29.91 -15.01 27.70
N ASN A 60 -29.06 -13.99 27.79
CA ASN A 60 -29.30 -12.64 27.27
C ASN A 60 -28.49 -12.31 25.99
N ARG A 61 -28.08 -13.31 25.19
CA ARG A 61 -27.69 -12.99 23.81
C ARG A 61 -28.96 -12.55 23.07
N PRO A 62 -28.95 -11.45 22.30
CA PRO A 62 -30.02 -11.18 21.34
C PRO A 62 -30.10 -12.38 20.40
N GLN A 63 -31.10 -13.23 20.61
CA GLN A 63 -31.39 -14.34 19.72
C GLN A 63 -32.00 -13.69 18.48
N LEU A 64 -31.38 -13.89 17.32
CA LEU A 64 -32.02 -13.53 16.06
C LEU A 64 -33.22 -14.48 15.93
N THR A 65 -34.40 -14.04 16.39
CA THR A 65 -35.63 -14.82 16.29
C THR A 65 -36.01 -14.82 14.81
N ILE A 66 -35.48 -15.81 14.09
CA ILE A 66 -36.01 -16.18 12.80
C ILE A 66 -37.21 -17.07 13.14
N ASP A 67 -38.39 -16.49 13.09
CA ASP A 67 -39.63 -17.26 13.09
C ASP A 67 -39.61 -18.18 11.86
N GLY A 68 -39.46 -19.48 12.09
CA GLY A 68 -39.44 -20.50 11.04
C GLY A 68 -38.19 -21.38 11.11
N ASP A 69 -38.38 -22.57 11.67
CA ASP A 69 -37.44 -23.68 11.66
C ASP A 69 -37.30 -24.23 10.22
N ILE A 70 -36.50 -23.55 9.41
CA ILE A 70 -36.08 -24.03 8.10
C ILE A 70 -34.56 -24.04 8.06
N ASP A 71 -34.00 -25.26 8.13
CA ASP A 71 -32.58 -25.57 7.87
C ASP A 71 -32.24 -25.42 6.37
N SER A 72 -32.71 -24.31 5.79
CA SER A 72 -32.53 -23.93 4.40
C SER A 72 -31.50 -22.80 4.35
N PRO A 73 -30.46 -22.89 3.50
CA PRO A 73 -29.49 -21.81 3.37
C PRO A 73 -30.22 -20.52 2.96
N LYS A 74 -30.24 -19.54 3.87
CA LYS A 74 -30.79 -18.22 3.58
C LYS A 74 -29.87 -17.51 2.61
N SER A 75 -30.40 -17.21 1.42
CA SER A 75 -29.69 -16.37 0.46
C SER A 75 -29.62 -14.95 1.03
N LEU A 76 -28.40 -14.44 1.23
CA LEU A 76 -28.19 -13.04 1.55
C LEU A 76 -28.56 -12.22 0.31
N THR A 77 -29.49 -11.27 0.48
CA THR A 77 -29.94 -10.34 -0.56
C THR A 77 -29.83 -8.90 -0.04
N GLY A 78 -29.72 -7.92 -0.93
CA GLY A 78 -29.63 -6.50 -0.55
C GLY A 78 -28.23 -5.96 -0.26
N GLY A 79 -27.16 -6.70 -0.61
CA GLY A 79 -25.80 -6.15 -0.59
C GLY A 79 -25.61 -5.11 -1.69
N SER A 80 -25.14 -3.92 -1.35
CA SER A 80 -24.66 -2.90 -2.30
C SER A 80 -23.13 -2.86 -2.30
N GLN A 81 -22.54 -2.57 -3.46
CA GLN A 81 -21.13 -2.14 -3.53
C GLN A 81 -21.13 -0.62 -3.44
N ASP A 82 -20.77 -0.07 -2.28
CA ASP A 82 -20.82 1.38 -2.02
C ASP A 82 -19.58 2.12 -2.56
N HIS A 83 -18.94 1.57 -3.60
CA HIS A 83 -17.64 2.04 -4.10
C HIS A 83 -17.70 3.45 -4.71
N ASP A 84 -18.88 3.87 -5.17
CA ASP A 84 -19.07 5.16 -5.83
C ASP A 84 -19.29 6.32 -4.85
N ASN A 85 -19.72 6.05 -3.61
CA ASN A 85 -20.02 7.06 -2.59
C ASN A 85 -18.89 7.28 -1.58
N VAL A 86 -17.66 6.87 -1.92
CA VAL A 86 -16.49 7.06 -1.06
C VAL A 86 -15.98 8.49 -1.23
N SER A 87 -16.02 9.26 -0.15
CA SER A 87 -15.57 10.65 -0.10
C SER A 87 -14.13 10.80 0.42
N ASP A 88 -13.59 12.02 0.33
CA ASP A 88 -12.27 12.34 0.92
C ASP A 88 -12.21 12.04 2.43
N ASP A 89 -13.32 12.28 3.13
CA ASP A 89 -13.45 12.07 4.56
C ASP A 89 -13.42 10.59 4.97
N ASP A 90 -13.93 9.70 4.11
CA ASP A 90 -13.90 8.25 4.34
C ASP A 90 -12.47 7.71 4.22
N ILE A 91 -11.67 8.31 3.34
CA ILE A 91 -10.28 7.92 3.10
C ILE A 91 -9.33 8.54 4.14
N ILE A 92 -9.45 9.84 4.40
CA ILE A 92 -8.57 10.57 5.32
C ILE A 92 -8.99 10.35 6.79
N GLY A 93 -10.26 10.05 7.02
CA GLY A 93 -10.83 9.83 8.34
C GLY A 93 -11.17 11.14 9.05
N ILE A 94 -12.42 11.27 9.50
CA ILE A 94 -12.89 12.38 10.32
C ILE A 94 -12.51 12.16 11.80
N SER A 95 -12.55 10.92 12.28
CA SER A 95 -12.24 10.53 13.67
C SER A 95 -11.01 9.61 13.72
N GLY A 96 -10.41 9.44 14.91
CA GLY A 96 -9.18 8.65 15.10
C GLY A 96 -9.31 7.14 14.80
N THR A 97 -10.48 6.67 14.35
CA THR A 97 -10.74 5.25 14.06
C THR A 97 -11.25 5.02 12.64
N THR A 98 -11.30 6.05 11.78
CA THR A 98 -11.78 5.92 10.39
C THR A 98 -10.70 6.28 9.38
N GLY A 99 -10.85 5.81 8.13
CA GLY A 99 -9.90 6.05 7.04
C GLY A 99 -8.46 5.65 7.38
N ILE A 100 -7.50 6.45 6.93
CA ILE A 100 -6.07 6.26 7.20
C ILE A 100 -5.73 6.39 8.69
N LYS A 101 -6.52 7.15 9.48
CA LYS A 101 -6.31 7.29 10.93
C LYS A 101 -6.59 6.01 11.70
N ALA A 102 -7.37 5.08 11.14
CA ALA A 102 -7.52 3.75 11.72
C ALA A 102 -6.19 2.99 11.85
N LEU A 103 -5.14 3.40 11.12
CA LEU A 103 -3.79 2.84 11.23
C LEU A 103 -3.02 3.34 12.46
N ASP A 104 -3.54 4.29 13.24
CA ASP A 104 -2.88 4.81 14.45
C ASP A 104 -2.69 3.73 15.52
N VAL A 105 -3.48 2.64 15.46
CA VAL A 105 -3.34 1.49 16.36
C VAL A 105 -2.23 0.51 15.95
N LYS A 106 -1.59 0.74 14.80
CA LYS A 106 -0.49 -0.08 14.26
C LYS A 106 0.78 0.73 14.29
N ASP A 107 1.87 0.14 14.74
CA ASP A 107 3.19 0.77 14.90
C ASP A 107 4.20 0.34 13.82
N ASP A 108 3.82 -0.57 12.94
CA ASP A 108 4.70 -1.18 11.93
C ASP A 108 4.34 -0.79 10.48
N VAL A 109 3.55 0.27 10.31
CA VAL A 109 3.20 0.83 8.99
C VAL A 109 4.33 1.75 8.52
N SER A 110 5.12 1.30 7.53
CA SER A 110 6.26 2.08 7.02
C SER A 110 5.95 2.88 5.74
N LEU A 111 5.08 2.35 4.88
CA LEU A 111 4.71 2.95 3.60
C LEU A 111 3.20 3.00 3.48
N ILE A 112 2.69 4.11 2.97
CA ILE A 112 1.27 4.28 2.69
C ILE A 112 1.10 4.74 1.25
N CYS A 113 0.19 4.08 0.53
CA CYS A 113 -0.26 4.49 -0.78
C CYS A 113 -1.77 4.31 -0.88
N ILE A 114 -2.44 5.19 -1.61
CA ILE A 114 -3.86 5.09 -1.93
C ILE A 114 -3.94 5.08 -3.46
N PRO A 115 -3.96 3.90 -4.10
CA PRO A 115 -3.77 3.80 -5.53
C PRO A 115 -4.93 4.38 -6.33
N GLY A 116 -4.66 5.39 -7.15
CA GLY A 116 -5.62 5.96 -8.10
C GLY A 116 -6.73 6.80 -7.45
N LYS A 117 -7.86 6.91 -8.15
CA LYS A 117 -9.06 7.63 -7.68
C LYS A 117 -10.06 6.62 -7.12
N ILE A 118 -10.66 6.93 -5.97
CA ILE A 118 -11.66 6.10 -5.30
C ILE A 118 -12.93 6.95 -5.13
N GLY A 119 -14.07 6.49 -5.67
CA GLY A 119 -15.36 7.18 -5.56
C GLY A 119 -15.30 8.65 -6.00
N GLU A 120 -15.83 9.52 -5.14
CA GLU A 120 -15.87 10.97 -5.33
C GLU A 120 -14.63 11.69 -4.80
N ALA A 121 -13.74 10.96 -4.11
CA ALA A 121 -12.54 11.53 -3.51
C ALA A 121 -11.63 12.17 -4.56
N LYS A 122 -11.13 13.36 -4.24
CA LYS A 122 -10.28 14.16 -5.12
C LYS A 122 -8.82 13.75 -4.93
N PRO A 123 -8.08 13.47 -6.01
CA PRO A 123 -6.67 13.09 -5.93
C PRO A 123 -5.83 14.07 -5.10
N LYS A 124 -6.09 15.38 -5.22
CA LYS A 124 -5.44 16.41 -4.41
C LYS A 124 -5.61 16.16 -2.90
N ASP A 125 -6.84 15.98 -2.46
CA ASP A 125 -7.17 15.89 -1.03
C ASP A 125 -6.64 14.59 -0.44
N ILE A 126 -6.68 13.48 -1.19
CA ILE A 126 -6.01 12.21 -0.85
C ILE A 126 -4.51 12.42 -0.64
N MET A 127 -3.83 13.10 -1.58
CA MET A 127 -2.38 13.32 -1.50
C MET A 127 -2.00 14.22 -0.33
N GLU A 128 -2.69 15.33 -0.16
CA GLU A 128 -2.42 16.26 0.94
C GLU A 128 -2.75 15.62 2.30
N GLY A 129 -3.86 14.90 2.40
CA GLY A 129 -4.27 14.16 3.58
C GLY A 129 -3.29 13.04 3.94
N GLY A 130 -2.86 12.23 2.96
CA GLY A 130 -1.89 11.15 3.17
C GLY A 130 -0.51 11.67 3.60
N MET A 131 -0.01 12.75 2.99
CA MET A 131 1.21 13.41 3.43
C MET A 131 1.08 14.00 4.82
N ALA A 132 -0.03 14.71 5.10
CA ALA A 132 -0.28 15.31 6.40
C ALA A 132 -0.42 14.26 7.50
N TYR A 133 -1.01 13.10 7.20
CA TYR A 133 -1.07 11.97 8.12
C TYR A 133 0.34 11.51 8.50
N CYS A 134 1.20 11.26 7.51
CA CYS A 134 2.58 10.81 7.77
C CYS A 134 3.40 11.84 8.56
N GLU A 135 3.21 13.14 8.28
CA GLU A 135 3.92 14.21 8.98
C GLU A 135 3.42 14.45 10.42
N ASN A 136 2.13 14.27 10.68
CA ASN A 136 1.52 14.56 12.00
C ASN A 136 1.41 13.33 12.90
N ARG A 137 1.67 12.13 12.39
CA ARG A 137 1.70 10.90 13.19
C ARG A 137 2.82 10.99 14.23
N SER A 138 2.53 10.57 15.47
CA SER A 138 3.38 10.86 16.63
C SER A 138 4.84 10.41 16.47
N LEU A 139 5.07 9.23 15.87
CA LEU A 139 6.41 8.73 15.62
C LEU A 139 7.01 9.18 14.29
N GLN A 140 6.23 9.79 13.40
CA GLN A 140 6.66 10.16 12.05
C GLN A 140 7.36 8.99 11.33
N ASP A 141 6.73 7.81 11.45
CA ASP A 141 7.23 6.47 11.15
C ASP A 141 6.87 5.96 9.75
N CYS A 142 6.00 6.67 9.04
CA CYS A 142 5.53 6.28 7.70
C CYS A 142 5.84 7.31 6.61
N PHE A 143 5.82 6.86 5.36
CA PHE A 143 6.08 7.68 4.18
C PHE A 143 4.99 7.46 3.11
N PHE A 144 4.47 8.54 2.54
CA PHE A 144 3.39 8.51 1.57
C PHE A 144 3.90 8.43 0.12
N ILE A 145 3.33 7.51 -0.66
CA ILE A 145 3.58 7.34 -2.09
C ILE A 145 2.31 7.75 -2.83
N ALA A 146 2.40 8.89 -3.52
CA ALA A 146 1.32 9.49 -4.28
C ALA A 146 1.40 9.12 -5.76
N ASP A 147 0.23 9.03 -6.39
CA ASP A 147 0.06 8.87 -7.82
C ASP A 147 -0.25 10.21 -8.47
N MET A 148 0.31 10.51 -9.63
CA MET A 148 -0.21 11.60 -10.45
C MET A 148 -1.68 11.30 -10.83
N PRO A 149 -2.60 12.28 -10.83
CA PRO A 149 -3.97 12.05 -11.29
C PRO A 149 -3.99 11.50 -12.71
N LYS A 150 -4.94 10.61 -13.02
CA LYS A 150 -5.03 9.95 -14.33
C LYS A 150 -5.28 10.95 -15.46
N GLU A 151 -5.93 12.06 -15.11
CA GLU A 151 -6.29 13.16 -16.00
C GLU A 151 -5.08 13.98 -16.44
N CYS A 152 -3.95 13.89 -15.74
CA CYS A 152 -2.69 14.52 -16.15
C CYS A 152 -2.00 13.65 -17.21
N LEU A 153 -2.36 13.84 -18.47
CA LEU A 153 -1.88 13.04 -19.60
C LEU A 153 -0.49 13.49 -20.07
N THR A 154 -0.15 14.77 -19.88
CA THR A 154 1.11 15.36 -20.34
C THR A 154 2.01 15.82 -19.19
N PRO A 155 3.34 15.94 -19.43
CA PRO A 155 4.27 16.50 -18.45
C PRO A 155 3.89 17.93 -18.01
N THR A 156 3.34 18.74 -18.92
CA THR A 156 2.91 20.10 -18.59
C THR A 156 1.75 20.08 -17.59
N GLU A 157 0.74 19.25 -17.82
CA GLU A 157 -0.40 19.09 -16.90
C GLU A 157 0.05 18.53 -15.55
N ALA A 158 0.94 17.53 -15.54
CA ALA A 158 1.50 16.98 -14.31
C ALA A 158 2.26 18.04 -13.48
N LYS A 159 3.06 18.87 -14.16
CA LYS A 159 3.75 20.01 -13.55
C LYS A 159 2.77 21.03 -13.00
N ASP A 160 1.75 21.39 -13.78
CA ASP A 160 0.77 22.41 -13.42
C ASP A 160 -0.11 21.96 -12.25
N PHE A 161 -0.49 20.67 -12.19
CA PHE A 161 -1.17 20.08 -11.05
C PHE A 161 -0.35 20.22 -9.76
N VAL A 162 0.92 19.77 -9.77
CA VAL A 162 1.78 19.89 -8.58
C VAL A 162 2.07 21.35 -8.24
N LYS A 163 2.20 22.23 -9.22
CA LYS A 163 2.52 23.63 -8.99
C LYS A 163 1.32 24.41 -8.43
N ASN A 164 0.16 24.28 -9.06
CA ASN A 164 -0.98 25.17 -8.87
C ASN A 164 -2.07 24.53 -7.98
N ASP A 165 -2.27 23.22 -8.08
CA ASP A 165 -3.40 22.55 -7.41
C ASP A 165 -3.00 22.04 -6.03
N LEU A 166 -1.82 21.44 -5.89
CA LEU A 166 -1.27 21.01 -4.59
C LEU A 166 -0.84 22.22 -3.75
N THR A 167 -1.64 22.51 -2.73
CA THR A 167 -1.43 23.58 -1.76
C THR A 167 -0.50 23.16 -0.63
N LYS A 168 -0.52 21.89 -0.22
CA LYS A 168 0.37 21.34 0.81
C LYS A 168 1.33 20.33 0.20
N LYS A 169 2.62 20.54 0.48
CA LYS A 169 3.72 19.68 0.02
C LYS A 169 4.58 19.33 1.21
N SER A 170 4.86 18.05 1.39
CA SER A 170 5.62 17.54 2.54
C SER A 170 6.82 16.72 2.08
N ASP A 171 7.87 16.72 2.90
CA ASP A 171 9.02 15.83 2.72
C ASP A 171 8.69 14.37 3.05
N PHE A 172 7.55 14.10 3.68
CA PHE A 172 7.01 12.75 3.91
C PHE A 172 6.26 12.15 2.72
N GLY A 173 6.26 12.82 1.56
CA GLY A 173 5.57 12.36 0.36
C GLY A 173 6.46 12.37 -0.88
N ALA A 174 6.21 11.41 -1.78
CA ALA A 174 6.75 11.43 -3.14
C ALA A 174 5.62 11.14 -4.14
N ILE A 175 5.64 11.81 -5.30
CA ILE A 175 4.66 11.60 -6.36
C ILE A 175 5.31 10.95 -7.58
N TYR A 176 4.56 10.07 -8.25
CA TYR A 176 5.03 9.31 -9.41
C TYR A 176 4.16 9.57 -10.65
N TYR A 177 4.83 9.78 -11.77
CA TYR A 177 4.25 9.99 -13.10
C TYR A 177 5.07 9.20 -14.12
N PRO A 178 4.52 8.67 -15.21
CA PRO A 178 3.09 8.55 -15.53
C PRO A 178 2.49 7.24 -15.01
N TRP A 179 1.24 6.97 -15.38
CA TRP A 179 0.57 5.69 -15.12
C TRP A 179 1.22 4.55 -15.91
N ILE A 180 1.05 3.33 -15.41
CA ILE A 180 1.74 2.14 -15.92
C ILE A 180 0.71 1.21 -16.57
N LYS A 181 1.06 0.68 -17.74
CA LYS A 181 0.26 -0.29 -18.47
C LYS A 181 0.70 -1.70 -18.12
N VAL A 182 -0.23 -2.52 -17.64
CA VAL A 182 -0.02 -3.92 -17.23
C VAL A 182 -1.04 -4.84 -17.91
N THR A 183 -0.75 -6.14 -17.98
CA THR A 183 -1.80 -7.14 -18.25
C THR A 183 -2.85 -7.08 -17.17
N ASP A 184 -4.10 -7.43 -17.48
CA ASP A 184 -5.16 -7.48 -16.48
C ASP A 184 -4.77 -8.36 -15.27
N PRO A 185 -4.58 -7.78 -14.08
CA PRO A 185 -4.10 -8.54 -12.92
C PRO A 185 -5.12 -9.55 -12.40
N ILE A 186 -6.40 -9.39 -12.75
CA ILE A 186 -7.49 -10.28 -12.33
C ILE A 186 -7.73 -11.38 -13.38
N GLY A 187 -7.11 -11.27 -14.57
CA GLY A 187 -7.26 -12.26 -15.65
C GLY A 187 -8.67 -12.30 -16.26
N THR A 188 -9.50 -11.28 -16.03
CA THR A 188 -10.87 -11.22 -16.58
C THR A 188 -10.93 -10.69 -18.01
N SER A 189 -9.88 -10.01 -18.46
CA SER A 189 -9.73 -9.55 -19.84
C SER A 189 -8.30 -9.73 -20.34
N GLU A 190 -8.15 -9.93 -21.65
CA GLU A 190 -6.83 -9.92 -22.31
C GLU A 190 -6.31 -8.49 -22.55
N ASN A 191 -7.09 -7.47 -22.18
CA ASN A 191 -6.77 -6.08 -22.43
C ASN A 191 -5.72 -5.56 -21.45
N VAL A 192 -4.84 -4.71 -21.98
CA VAL A 192 -3.88 -3.95 -21.18
C VAL A 192 -4.63 -2.90 -20.37
N LYS A 193 -4.42 -2.89 -19.05
CA LYS A 193 -5.00 -1.90 -18.12
C LYS A 193 -3.95 -0.88 -17.69
N GLU A 194 -4.37 0.37 -17.58
CA GLU A 194 -3.58 1.41 -16.93
C GLU A 194 -3.84 1.40 -15.43
N ILE A 195 -2.78 1.23 -14.65
CA ILE A 195 -2.82 1.23 -13.19
C ILE A 195 -2.01 2.41 -12.62
N PRO A 196 -2.40 2.91 -11.45
CA PRO A 196 -1.60 3.87 -10.69
C PRO A 196 -0.21 3.29 -10.34
N PRO A 197 0.87 4.10 -10.40
CA PRO A 197 2.22 3.61 -10.14
C PRO A 197 2.54 3.25 -8.68
N SER A 198 1.82 3.80 -7.70
CA SER A 198 2.16 3.75 -6.27
C SER A 198 2.32 2.34 -5.72
N GLY A 199 1.48 1.39 -6.15
CA GLY A 199 1.58 -0.01 -5.73
C GLY A 199 2.88 -0.68 -6.21
N LEU A 200 3.25 -0.48 -7.47
CA LEU A 200 4.51 -0.98 -8.03
C LEU A 200 5.73 -0.30 -7.40
N VAL A 201 5.62 1.00 -7.14
CA VAL A 201 6.66 1.78 -6.46
C VAL A 201 6.86 1.32 -5.02
N ALA A 202 5.78 1.04 -4.28
CA ALA A 202 5.87 0.49 -2.92
C ALA A 202 6.61 -0.85 -2.92
N GLY A 203 6.29 -1.72 -3.89
CA GLY A 203 7.03 -2.96 -4.13
C GLY A 203 8.52 -2.73 -4.41
N MET A 204 8.84 -1.73 -5.24
CA MET A 204 10.23 -1.36 -5.53
C MET A 204 10.97 -0.84 -4.30
N TYR A 205 10.32 -0.03 -3.46
CA TYR A 205 10.90 0.42 -2.20
C TYR A 205 11.25 -0.78 -1.32
N ALA A 206 10.32 -1.71 -1.11
CA ALA A 206 10.55 -2.89 -0.29
C ALA A 206 11.71 -3.76 -0.83
N ARG A 207 11.78 -3.93 -2.15
CA ARG A 207 12.89 -4.67 -2.80
C ARG A 207 14.24 -4.00 -2.57
N ILE A 208 14.33 -2.68 -2.72
CA ILE A 208 15.59 -1.96 -2.55
C ILE A 208 16.00 -1.92 -1.07
N ASP A 209 15.04 -1.72 -0.16
CA ASP A 209 15.32 -1.71 1.27
C ASP A 209 15.89 -3.04 1.75
N SER A 210 15.30 -4.17 1.31
CA SER A 210 15.74 -5.51 1.70
C SER A 210 17.08 -5.93 1.09
N THR A 211 17.43 -5.41 -0.10
CA THR A 211 18.64 -5.82 -0.83
C THR A 211 19.82 -4.86 -0.66
N ARG A 212 19.57 -3.57 -0.46
CA ARG A 212 20.58 -2.50 -0.46
C ARG A 212 20.47 -1.55 0.72
N GLY A 213 19.38 -1.63 1.50
CA GLY A 213 19.08 -0.73 2.61
C GLY A 213 18.35 0.53 2.19
N VAL A 214 17.64 1.12 3.16
CA VAL A 214 16.77 2.30 2.98
C VAL A 214 17.49 3.57 2.50
N TRP A 215 18.81 3.64 2.72
CA TRP A 215 19.67 4.75 2.26
C TRP A 215 19.95 4.72 0.75
N LYS A 216 19.64 3.62 0.05
CA LYS A 216 19.80 3.54 -1.40
C LYS A 216 18.57 4.12 -2.09
N ALA A 217 18.81 5.02 -3.05
CA ALA A 217 17.73 5.55 -3.89
C ALA A 217 17.02 4.41 -4.65
N PRO A 218 15.68 4.30 -4.56
CA PRO A 218 14.86 3.32 -5.28
C PRO A 218 14.60 3.77 -6.73
N ALA A 219 15.65 4.19 -7.42
CA ALA A 219 15.62 4.72 -8.78
C ALA A 219 16.90 4.34 -9.53
N GLY A 220 16.85 4.46 -10.85
CA GLY A 220 17.94 4.11 -11.76
C GLY A 220 17.71 2.77 -12.45
N THR A 221 18.73 2.26 -13.12
CA THR A 221 18.64 1.04 -13.96
C THR A 221 18.31 -0.23 -13.17
N GLU A 222 18.62 -0.28 -11.87
CA GLU A 222 18.30 -1.40 -10.97
C GLU A 222 16.81 -1.42 -10.56
N SER A 223 16.07 -0.33 -10.79
CA SER A 223 14.68 -0.15 -10.36
C SER A 223 13.66 -0.57 -11.42
N ASN A 224 13.90 -1.70 -12.08
CA ASN A 224 12.99 -2.27 -13.08
C ASN A 224 11.66 -2.70 -12.45
N LEU A 225 10.55 -2.19 -12.99
CA LEU A 225 9.20 -2.52 -12.55
C LEU A 225 8.70 -3.77 -13.27
N SER A 226 8.86 -4.93 -12.62
CA SER A 226 8.39 -6.21 -13.15
C SER A 226 6.87 -6.20 -13.36
N GLY A 227 6.42 -6.76 -14.48
CA GLY A 227 5.00 -6.77 -14.87
C GLY A 227 4.52 -5.51 -15.61
N ALA A 228 5.32 -4.44 -15.64
CA ALA A 228 5.02 -3.27 -16.47
C ALA A 228 5.29 -3.59 -17.95
N LEU A 229 4.28 -3.40 -18.80
CA LEU A 229 4.38 -3.61 -20.25
C LEU A 229 4.72 -2.32 -20.98
N ALA A 230 4.10 -1.21 -20.57
CA ALA A 230 4.27 0.10 -21.18
C ALA A 230 3.96 1.21 -20.17
N LEU A 231 4.12 2.45 -20.59
CA LEU A 231 3.75 3.65 -19.85
C LEU A 231 2.58 4.33 -20.57
N SER A 232 1.71 5.03 -19.83
CA SER A 232 0.65 5.85 -20.46
C SER A 232 1.26 7.02 -21.24
N TYR A 233 2.40 7.53 -20.79
CA TYR A 233 3.18 8.56 -21.47
C TYR A 233 4.67 8.17 -21.52
N LYS A 234 5.37 8.51 -22.61
CA LYS A 234 6.82 8.26 -22.74
C LYS A 234 7.59 9.56 -22.52
N THR A 235 7.93 9.85 -21.26
CA THR A 235 8.63 11.08 -20.88
C THR A 235 10.05 11.14 -21.45
N THR A 236 10.37 12.23 -22.15
CA THR A 236 11.70 12.54 -22.69
C THR A 236 12.63 13.11 -21.61
N ASP A 237 13.93 13.24 -21.92
CA ASP A 237 14.89 13.84 -21.00
C ASP A 237 14.56 15.30 -20.68
N THR A 238 14.25 16.10 -21.70
CA THR A 238 13.88 17.51 -21.55
C THR A 238 12.63 17.70 -20.69
N GLU A 239 11.61 16.86 -20.87
CA GLU A 239 10.39 16.91 -20.06
C GLU A 239 10.66 16.49 -18.62
N HIS A 240 11.49 15.47 -18.41
CA HIS A 240 11.91 15.06 -17.08
C HIS A 240 12.67 16.18 -16.35
N ASP A 241 13.52 16.92 -17.05
CA ASP A 241 14.24 18.07 -16.47
C ASP A 241 13.29 19.21 -16.06
N ILE A 242 12.16 19.36 -16.74
CA ILE A 242 11.09 20.31 -16.36
C ILE A 242 10.32 19.83 -15.12
N LEU A 243 10.09 18.53 -15.00
CA LEU A 243 9.33 17.90 -13.91
C LEU A 243 10.13 17.81 -12.60
N ASN A 244 11.43 17.56 -12.69
CA ASN A 244 12.31 17.31 -11.55
C ASN A 244 12.34 18.42 -10.48
N PRO A 245 12.39 19.72 -10.84
CA PRO A 245 12.33 20.82 -9.87
C PRO A 245 11.02 20.89 -9.07
N PHE A 246 9.98 20.18 -9.49
CA PHE A 246 8.70 20.08 -8.79
C PHE A 246 8.58 18.80 -7.93
N GLY A 247 9.63 17.97 -7.88
CA GLY A 247 9.62 16.73 -7.10
C GLY A 247 8.80 15.61 -7.72
N ILE A 248 8.48 15.70 -9.02
CA ILE A 248 7.74 14.67 -9.76
C ILE A 248 8.72 13.60 -10.21
N ASN A 249 8.56 12.38 -9.69
CA ASN A 249 9.43 11.26 -10.03
C ASN A 249 8.90 10.55 -11.27
N CYS A 250 9.70 10.59 -12.35
CA CYS A 250 9.30 9.99 -13.62
C CYS A 250 9.59 8.48 -13.64
N VAL A 251 8.63 7.67 -14.06
CA VAL A 251 8.84 6.29 -14.52
C VAL A 251 9.12 6.35 -16.02
N ARG A 252 10.19 5.73 -16.48
CA ARG A 252 10.67 5.84 -17.87
C ARG A 252 11.06 4.50 -18.45
N GLN A 253 10.99 4.40 -19.76
CA GLN A 253 11.39 3.20 -20.49
C GLN A 253 12.70 3.44 -21.22
N PHE A 254 13.71 2.61 -20.95
CA PHE A 254 15.00 2.65 -21.62
C PHE A 254 15.30 1.32 -22.34
N PRO A 255 15.96 1.35 -23.51
CA PRO A 255 16.53 0.15 -24.10
C PRO A 255 17.48 -0.55 -23.11
N GLY A 256 17.36 -1.88 -22.97
CA GLY A 256 18.22 -2.69 -22.10
C GLY A 256 17.85 -2.70 -20.60
N SER A 257 17.34 -1.59 -20.05
CA SER A 257 16.90 -1.55 -18.63
C SER A 257 15.39 -1.73 -18.43
N GLY A 258 14.60 -1.64 -19.49
CA GLY A 258 13.14 -1.77 -19.43
C GLY A 258 12.47 -0.54 -18.81
N ILE A 259 11.35 -0.75 -18.13
CA ILE A 259 10.59 0.32 -17.44
C ILE A 259 11.15 0.46 -16.02
N VAL A 260 11.68 1.62 -15.69
CA VAL A 260 12.38 1.91 -14.43
C VAL A 260 11.88 3.18 -13.78
N ILE A 261 12.03 3.28 -12.46
CA ILE A 261 11.87 4.55 -11.75
C ILE A 261 13.10 5.42 -12.01
N TRP A 262 12.89 6.66 -12.47
CA TRP A 262 13.95 7.58 -12.88
C TRP A 262 13.95 8.89 -12.08
N GLY A 263 13.41 8.88 -10.85
CA GLY A 263 13.43 10.00 -9.92
C GLY A 263 13.39 9.51 -8.48
N SER A 264 13.98 10.29 -7.55
CA SER A 264 13.99 9.98 -6.11
C SER A 264 13.85 11.21 -5.21
N ARG A 265 13.02 12.17 -5.63
CA ARG A 265 12.76 13.44 -4.91
C ARG A 265 11.46 13.39 -4.11
N THR A 266 11.46 14.06 -2.97
CA THR A 266 10.26 14.29 -2.15
C THR A 266 9.51 15.54 -2.65
N LEU A 267 8.24 15.69 -2.26
CA LEU A 267 7.47 16.91 -2.54
C LEU A 267 7.91 18.11 -1.70
N GLY A 268 8.56 17.87 -0.56
CA GLY A 268 9.13 18.88 0.34
C GLY A 268 10.44 19.51 -0.14
N LEU A 269 10.95 19.16 -1.33
CA LEU A 269 12.29 19.57 -1.79
C LEU A 269 12.58 21.08 -1.80
N LYS A 270 11.54 21.92 -1.89
CA LYS A 270 11.68 23.39 -1.91
C LYS A 270 11.61 24.00 -0.51
N SER A 271 10.75 23.46 0.35
CA SER A 271 10.54 23.98 1.71
C SER A 271 11.60 23.48 2.69
N LYS A 272 12.04 22.22 2.54
CA LYS A 272 13.09 21.60 3.36
C LYS A 272 14.14 20.92 2.48
N PRO A 273 15.10 21.69 1.91
CA PRO A 273 16.09 21.18 0.96
C PRO A 273 16.96 20.03 1.47
N GLU A 274 17.17 19.93 2.78
CA GLU A 274 17.87 18.83 3.44
C GLU A 274 17.13 17.49 3.29
N TRP A 275 15.80 17.52 3.13
CA TRP A 275 14.95 16.35 2.90
C TRP A 275 14.54 16.18 1.43
N LYS A 276 15.30 16.78 0.50
CA LYS A 276 15.01 16.76 -0.94
C LYS A 276 14.92 15.35 -1.52
N TYR A 277 15.68 14.39 -0.99
CA TYR A 277 15.77 13.05 -1.55
C TYR A 277 15.06 12.02 -0.68
N ILE A 278 14.31 11.14 -1.35
CA ILE A 278 13.59 10.01 -0.76
C ILE A 278 14.48 9.15 0.16
N PRO A 279 15.67 8.65 -0.28
CA PRO A 279 16.51 7.84 0.60
C PRO A 279 16.98 8.57 1.86
N VAL A 280 17.20 9.90 1.79
CA VAL A 280 17.62 10.69 2.95
C VAL A 280 16.48 10.79 3.96
N ARG A 281 15.27 11.14 3.50
CA ARG A 281 14.09 11.19 4.37
C ARG A 281 13.78 9.82 4.98
N ARG A 282 13.75 8.77 4.17
CA ARG A 282 13.40 7.42 4.62
C ARG A 282 14.45 6.83 5.56
N MET A 283 15.74 7.15 5.37
CA MET A 283 16.79 6.79 6.33
C MET A 283 16.57 7.49 7.68
N ALA A 284 16.21 8.77 7.71
CA ALA A 284 15.93 9.47 8.95
C ALA A 284 14.70 8.90 9.68
N ILE A 285 13.64 8.53 8.95
CA ILE A 285 12.48 7.82 9.49
C ILE A 285 12.91 6.48 10.11
N PHE A 286 13.67 5.68 9.36
CA PHE A 286 14.16 4.39 9.83
C PHE A 286 15.01 4.50 11.10
N LEU A 287 15.93 5.47 11.16
CA LEU A 287 16.75 5.71 12.36
C LEU A 287 15.89 6.13 13.55
N ARG A 288 14.92 7.03 13.35
CA ARG A 288 14.02 7.47 14.40
C ARG A 288 13.26 6.29 15.01
N VAL A 289 12.62 5.47 14.17
CA VAL A 289 11.85 4.31 14.62
C VAL A 289 12.75 3.28 15.31
N SER A 290 13.94 3.03 14.75
CA SER A 290 14.90 2.09 15.33
C SER A 290 15.38 2.53 16.71
N ILE A 291 15.71 3.82 16.88
CA ILE A 291 16.14 4.37 18.17
C ILE A 291 14.98 4.34 19.15
N TYR A 292 13.80 4.81 18.75
CA TYR A 292 12.60 4.79 19.60
C TYR A 292 12.34 3.38 20.15
N ASN A 293 12.36 2.36 19.29
CA ASN A 293 12.18 0.97 19.70
C ASN A 293 13.35 0.46 20.57
N GLY A 294 14.58 0.86 20.26
CA GLY A 294 15.79 0.43 20.97
C GLY A 294 15.92 0.97 22.39
N ILE A 295 15.28 2.11 22.71
CA ILE A 295 15.35 2.75 24.03
C ILE A 295 14.13 2.47 24.91
N GLN A 296 13.16 1.66 24.46
CA GLN A 296 11.92 1.41 25.23
C GLN A 296 12.18 0.79 26.61
N TRP A 297 13.25 0.01 26.76
CA TRP A 297 13.63 -0.57 28.05
C TRP A 297 13.98 0.49 29.10
N ALA A 298 14.49 1.65 28.69
CA ALA A 298 14.96 2.70 29.59
C ALA A 298 13.84 3.61 30.11
N VAL A 299 12.60 3.48 29.60
CA VAL A 299 11.48 4.38 29.93
C VAL A 299 11.13 4.38 31.43
N PHE A 300 11.41 3.27 32.12
CA PHE A 300 11.11 3.11 33.55
C PHE A 300 12.36 3.00 34.42
N GLU A 301 13.55 3.22 33.85
CA GLU A 301 14.79 3.23 34.62
C GLU A 301 14.99 4.60 35.30
N PRO A 302 15.66 4.64 36.47
CA PRO A 302 16.07 5.90 37.08
C PRO A 302 16.94 6.72 36.11
N ASN A 303 16.67 8.02 36.05
CA ASN A 303 17.44 8.95 35.21
C ASN A 303 18.69 9.44 35.96
N ASP A 304 19.66 8.55 36.11
CA ASP A 304 20.96 8.78 36.76
C ASP A 304 22.12 8.80 35.74
N GLU A 305 23.30 9.32 36.13
CA GLU A 305 24.52 9.41 35.28
C GLU A 305 25.22 8.07 35.01
#